data_AF-A0A1F9VNW7-F1
#
_entry.id   AF-A0A1F9VNW7-F1
#
_cell.length_a   1.000
_cell.length_b   1.000
_cell.length_c   1.000
_cell.angle_alpha   90.00
_cell.angle_beta   90.00
_cell.angle_gamma   90.00
#
_symmetry.space_group_name_H-M   'P 1'
#
loop_
_entity.id
_entity.type
_entity.pdbx_description
1 polymer ?
#
loop_
_entity_poly.entity_id
_entity_poly.type
_entity_poly.pdbx_seq_one_letter_code
_entity_poly.pdbx_strand_id
1 'polypeptide(L)'
;MLRVDQLPHLNAALNLTSAFLLIAGYLCIRSRNTRAHAACMLSAFAVSIAFLTSYLIYHARAGSVAFRGAGGLRLLYFSILIPHVVLAAAILPLALRTLVLALRGRFEKHRALARWTLPIWLYVSVSGVAVYGMLYWMGG
;
A
#
# COMPACT_ATOMS: atom_id res chain seq x y z
N MET A 1 -18.41 -4.26 16.66
CA MET A 1 -18.63 -4.02 15.22
C MET A 1 -17.87 -2.76 14.84
N LEU A 2 -16.95 -2.82 13.87
CA LEU A 2 -16.27 -1.62 13.36
C LEU A 2 -17.30 -0.71 12.65
N ARG A 3 -17.30 0.57 13.00
CA ARG A 3 -18.20 1.55 12.36
C ARG A 3 -17.55 2.09 11.09
N VAL A 4 -18.36 2.47 10.09
CA VAL A 4 -17.88 2.85 8.75
C VAL A 4 -16.95 4.07 8.78
N ASP A 5 -17.16 4.97 9.73
CA ASP A 5 -16.34 6.16 10.01
C ASP A 5 -14.92 5.83 10.50
N GLN A 6 -14.68 4.62 11.04
CA GLN A 6 -13.38 4.19 11.53
C GLN A 6 -12.53 3.51 10.44
N LEU A 7 -13.14 3.10 9.33
CA LEU A 7 -12.46 2.38 8.24
C LEU A 7 -11.34 3.20 7.59
N PRO A 8 -11.46 4.54 7.41
CA PRO A 8 -10.37 5.35 6.88
C PRO A 8 -9.13 5.38 7.79
N HIS A 9 -9.32 5.47 9.12
CA HIS A 9 -8.23 5.38 10.10
C HIS A 9 -7.56 4.00 10.06
N LEU A 10 -8.36 2.93 9.98
CA LEU A 10 -7.87 1.57 9.83
C LEU A 10 -7.08 1.40 8.52
N ASN A 11 -7.58 1.96 7.42
CA ASN A 11 -6.93 1.91 6.12
C ASN A 11 -5.55 2.60 6.13
N ALA A 12 -5.44 3.75 6.80
CA ALA A 12 -4.17 4.43 6.98
C ALA A 12 -3.20 3.59 7.84
N ALA A 13 -3.68 3.03 8.95
CA ALA A 13 -2.87 2.18 9.83
C ALA A 13 -2.37 0.90 9.11
N LEU A 14 -3.21 0.27 8.29
CA LEU A 14 -2.84 -0.90 7.50
C LEU A 14 -1.79 -0.55 6.43
N ASN A 15 -1.94 0.57 5.72
CA ASN A 15 -0.93 1.02 4.76
C ASN A 15 0.40 1.34 5.44
N LEU A 16 0.37 2.02 6.58
CA LEU A 16 1.56 2.33 7.35
C LEU A 16 2.27 1.05 7.82
N THR A 17 1.49 0.08 8.32
CA THR A 17 2.00 -1.24 8.71
C THR A 17 2.64 -1.97 7.53
N SER A 18 2.00 -1.94 6.35
CA SER A 18 2.56 -2.51 5.13
C SER A 18 3.89 -1.84 4.76
N ALA A 19 3.98 -0.51 4.81
CA ALA A 19 5.22 0.23 4.53
C ALA A 19 6.36 -0.20 5.46
N PHE A 20 6.10 -0.31 6.78
CA PHE A 20 7.09 -0.79 7.73
C PHE A 20 7.54 -2.23 7.48
N LEU A 21 6.60 -3.13 7.15
CA LEU A 21 6.91 -4.51 6.82
C LEU A 21 7.76 -4.62 5.53
N LEU A 22 7.49 -3.78 4.53
CA LEU A 22 8.29 -3.73 3.29
C LEU A 22 9.72 -3.24 3.56
N ILE A 23 9.87 -2.19 4.38
CA ILE A 23 11.18 -1.68 4.78
C ILE A 23 11.93 -2.75 5.59
N ALA A 24 11.29 -3.37 6.58
CA ALA A 24 11.88 -4.45 7.37
C ALA A 24 12.28 -5.63 6.47
N GLY A 25 11.41 -6.05 5.55
CA GLY A 25 11.68 -7.11 4.59
C GLY A 25 12.87 -6.79 3.68
N TYR A 26 13.03 -5.53 3.26
CA TYR A 26 14.20 -5.07 2.51
C TYR A 26 15.49 -5.11 3.34
N LEU A 27 15.45 -4.68 4.59
CA LEU A 27 16.59 -4.76 5.50
C LEU A 27 16.99 -6.22 5.76
N CYS A 28 16.03 -7.12 5.99
CA CYS A 28 16.28 -8.55 6.19
C CYS A 28 17.00 -9.19 4.99
N ILE A 29 16.58 -8.90 3.75
CA ILE A 29 17.23 -9.48 2.57
C ILE A 29 18.63 -8.89 2.36
N ARG A 30 18.86 -7.62 2.72
CA ARG A 30 20.19 -6.99 2.70
C ARG A 30 21.15 -7.66 3.69
N SER A 31 20.63 -8.12 4.83
CA SER A 31 21.34 -8.94 5.81
C SER A 31 21.37 -10.44 5.46
N ARG A 32 20.97 -10.83 4.24
CA ARG A 32 20.86 -12.22 3.76
C ARG A 32 19.95 -13.13 4.58
N ASN A 33 19.09 -12.58 5.44
CA ASN A 33 18.10 -13.33 6.20
C ASN A 33 16.83 -13.54 5.36
N THR A 34 16.87 -14.56 4.51
CA THR A 34 15.79 -14.89 3.56
C THR A 34 14.50 -15.33 4.25
N ARG A 35 14.59 -16.01 5.40
CA ARG A 35 13.42 -16.45 6.17
C ARG A 35 12.66 -15.25 6.75
N ALA A 36 13.36 -14.31 7.38
CA ALA A 36 12.75 -13.09 7.91
C ALA A 36 12.20 -12.22 6.77
N HIS A 37 12.93 -12.09 5.66
CA HIS A 37 12.44 -11.41 4.46
C HIS A 37 11.10 -12.00 3.97
N ALA A 38 11.02 -13.33 3.80
CA ALA A 38 9.81 -13.98 3.34
C ALA A 38 8.63 -13.77 4.30
N ALA A 39 8.87 -13.85 5.62
CA ALA A 39 7.85 -13.55 6.63
C ALA A 39 7.35 -12.11 6.50
N CYS A 40 8.24 -11.12 6.43
CA CYS A 40 7.87 -9.72 6.25
C CYS A 40 7.06 -9.49 4.96
N MET A 41 7.47 -10.07 3.83
CA MET A 41 6.79 -9.90 2.54
C MET A 41 5.40 -10.56 2.53
N LEU A 42 5.25 -11.74 3.14
CA LEU A 42 3.95 -12.40 3.30
C LEU A 42 3.03 -11.60 4.22
N SER A 43 3.54 -11.09 5.35
CA SER A 43 2.78 -10.22 6.23
C SER A 43 2.36 -8.92 5.53
N ALA A 44 3.25 -8.28 4.78
CA ALA A 44 2.94 -7.06 4.03
C ALA A 44 1.85 -7.31 2.98
N PHE A 45 1.89 -8.47 2.32
CA PHE A 45 0.86 -8.90 1.37
C PHE A 45 -0.49 -9.12 2.05
N ALA A 46 -0.52 -9.83 3.17
CA ALA A 46 -1.74 -10.07 3.93
C ALA A 46 -2.37 -8.76 4.44
N VAL A 47 -1.55 -7.85 4.98
CA VAL A 47 -1.98 -6.52 5.41
C VAL A 47 -2.52 -5.70 4.23
N SER A 48 -1.92 -5.82 3.04
CA SER A 48 -2.41 -5.12 1.84
C SER A 48 -3.77 -5.66 1.37
N ILE A 49 -4.01 -6.96 1.49
CA ILE A 49 -5.33 -7.57 1.22
C ILE A 49 -6.37 -7.06 2.22
N ALA A 50 -6.01 -7.02 3.51
CA ALA A 50 -6.89 -6.48 4.55
C ALA A 50 -7.23 -5.00 4.29
N PHE A 51 -6.24 -4.20 3.89
CA PHE A 51 -6.44 -2.81 3.47
C PHE A 51 -7.40 -2.71 2.29
N LEU A 52 -7.16 -3.47 1.21
CA LEU A 52 -7.99 -3.42 0.01
C LEU A 52 -9.45 -3.81 0.33
N THR A 53 -9.63 -4.85 1.15
CA THR A 53 -10.95 -5.30 1.59
C THR A 53 -11.68 -4.21 2.38
N SER A 54 -11.00 -3.62 3.37
CA SER A 54 -11.54 -2.52 4.18
C SER A 54 -11.84 -1.27 3.33
N TYR A 55 -10.97 -0.93 2.39
CA TYR A 55 -11.16 0.18 1.44
C TYR A 55 -12.39 -0.02 0.56
N LEU A 56 -12.57 -1.19 -0.04
CA LEU A 56 -13.72 -1.50 -0.88
C LEU A 56 -15.03 -1.49 -0.07
N ILE A 57 -15.02 -2.01 1.16
CA ILE A 57 -16.18 -1.95 2.07
C ILE A 57 -16.55 -0.50 2.40
N TYR A 58 -15.55 0.34 2.73
CA TYR A 58 -15.77 1.76 2.99
C TYR A 58 -16.37 2.45 1.76
N HIS A 59 -15.77 2.25 0.58
CA HIS A 59 -16.23 2.91 -0.65
C HIS A 59 -17.65 2.47 -1.07
N ALA A 60 -17.99 1.20 -0.85
CA ALA A 60 -19.33 0.67 -1.13
C ALA A 60 -20.40 1.20 -0.17
N ARG A 61 -20.04 1.58 1.07
CA ARG A 61 -21.00 2.00 2.11
C ARG A 61 -21.07 3.51 2.34
N ALA A 62 -19.95 4.21 2.26
CA ALA A 62 -19.85 5.64 2.57
C ALA A 62 -19.94 6.55 1.32
N GLY A 63 -19.80 5.97 0.12
CA GLY A 63 -19.62 6.75 -1.11
C GLY A 63 -18.25 7.46 -1.17
N SER A 64 -18.06 8.32 -2.16
CA SER A 64 -16.81 9.08 -2.33
C SER A 64 -16.86 10.38 -1.54
N VAL A 65 -15.92 10.58 -0.61
CA VAL A 65 -15.73 11.86 0.07
C VAL A 65 -15.04 12.83 -0.90
N ALA A 66 -15.73 13.90 -1.26
CA ALA A 66 -15.15 14.94 -2.10
C ALA A 66 -14.12 15.75 -1.30
N PHE A 67 -12.90 15.85 -1.83
CA PHE A 67 -11.88 16.73 -1.28
C PHE A 67 -12.32 18.21 -1.47
N ARG A 68 -12.54 18.93 -0.35
CA ARG A 68 -13.05 20.32 -0.35
C ARG A 68 -11.96 21.39 -0.43
N GLY A 69 -10.68 21.02 -0.37
CA GLY A 69 -9.58 21.98 -0.46
C GLY A 69 -9.56 22.74 -1.79
N ALA A 70 -9.18 24.01 -1.74
CA ALA A 70 -9.09 24.92 -2.88
C ALA A 70 -7.63 25.26 -3.25
N GLY A 71 -7.40 25.74 -4.47
CA GLY A 71 -6.09 26.24 -4.91
C GLY A 71 -4.99 25.18 -4.94
N GLY A 72 -3.79 25.54 -4.48
CA GLY A 72 -2.58 24.70 -4.54
C GLY A 72 -2.69 23.37 -3.78
N LEU A 73 -3.48 23.32 -2.70
CA LEU A 73 -3.74 22.09 -1.92
C LEU A 73 -4.49 21.03 -2.73
N ARG A 74 -5.44 21.46 -3.57
CA ARG A 74 -6.18 20.55 -4.47
C ARG A 74 -5.26 19.98 -5.55
N LEU A 75 -4.40 20.80 -6.12
CA LEU A 75 -3.42 20.35 -7.12
C LEU A 75 -2.46 19.33 -6.51
N LEU A 76 -1.91 19.62 -5.31
CA LEU A 76 -1.06 18.69 -4.59
C LEU A 76 -1.77 17.36 -4.31
N TYR A 77 -3.02 17.41 -3.82
CA TYR A 77 -3.81 16.21 -3.53
C TYR A 77 -3.97 15.31 -4.77
N PHE A 78 -4.41 15.87 -5.91
CA PHE A 78 -4.60 15.08 -7.12
C PHE A 78 -3.28 14.62 -7.74
N SER A 79 -2.20 15.40 -7.61
CA SER A 79 -0.86 15.02 -8.07
C SER A 79 -0.31 13.78 -7.35
N ILE A 80 -0.76 13.50 -6.12
CA ILE A 80 -0.40 12.30 -5.36
C ILE A 80 -1.44 11.20 -5.56
N LEU A 81 -2.74 11.54 -5.49
CA LEU A 81 -3.84 10.58 -5.57
C LEU A 81 -3.88 9.85 -6.92
N ILE A 82 -3.73 10.58 -8.03
CA ILE A 82 -3.81 9.97 -9.37
C ILE A 82 -2.71 8.92 -9.55
N PRO A 83 -1.41 9.23 -9.34
CA PRO A 83 -0.37 8.21 -9.38
C PRO A 83 -0.57 7.09 -8.36
N HIS A 84 -1.04 7.41 -7.14
CA HIS A 84 -1.31 6.39 -6.12
C HIS A 84 -2.30 5.34 -6.62
N VAL A 85 -3.45 5.76 -7.18
CA VAL A 85 -4.47 4.82 -7.68
C VAL A 85 -3.95 4.00 -8.85
N VAL A 86 -3.25 4.61 -9.80
CA VAL A 86 -2.68 3.91 -10.96
C VAL A 86 -1.64 2.88 -10.52
N LEU A 87 -0.73 3.26 -9.63
CA LEU A 87 0.30 2.36 -9.10
C LEU A 87 -0.29 1.30 -8.17
N ALA A 88 -1.37 1.60 -7.44
CA ALA A 88 -2.10 0.62 -6.64
C ALA A 88 -2.75 -0.46 -7.51
N ALA A 89 -3.29 -0.10 -8.68
CA ALA A 89 -3.77 -1.09 -9.64
C ALA A 89 -2.64 -1.94 -10.22
N ALA A 90 -1.49 -1.33 -10.52
CA ALA A 90 -0.33 -2.03 -11.06
C ALA A 90 0.37 -2.93 -10.02
N ILE A 91 0.39 -2.55 -8.74
CA ILE A 91 1.13 -3.31 -7.73
C ILE A 91 0.48 -4.65 -7.43
N LEU A 92 -0.85 -4.76 -7.52
CA LEU A 92 -1.56 -6.01 -7.23
C LEU A 92 -1.07 -7.19 -8.09
N PRO A 93 -1.05 -7.13 -9.44
CA PRO A 93 -0.51 -8.21 -10.26
C PRO A 93 1.01 -8.37 -10.10
N LEU A 94 1.76 -7.27 -9.87
CA LEU A 94 3.21 -7.33 -9.67
C LEU A 94 3.59 -8.06 -8.38
N ALA A 95 2.93 -7.74 -7.26
CA ALA A 95 3.14 -8.38 -5.97
C ALA A 95 2.77 -9.86 -6.03
N LEU A 96 1.62 -10.19 -6.63
CA LEU A 96 1.21 -11.58 -6.83
C LEU A 96 2.22 -12.36 -7.67
N ARG A 97 2.67 -11.79 -8.80
CA ARG A 97 3.68 -12.44 -9.64
C ARG A 97 5.01 -12.62 -8.92
N THR A 98 5.44 -11.61 -8.16
CA THR A 98 6.68 -11.65 -7.36
C THR A 98 6.62 -12.75 -6.31
N LEU A 99 5.46 -12.93 -5.67
CA LEU A 99 5.22 -13.99 -4.69
C LEU A 99 5.19 -15.38 -5.34
N VAL A 100 4.47 -15.54 -6.46
CA VAL A 100 4.42 -16.81 -7.21
C VAL A 100 5.82 -17.24 -7.69
N LEU A 101 6.66 -16.30 -8.12
CA LEU A 101 8.04 -16.59 -8.51
C LEU A 101 8.86 -17.09 -7.32
N ALA A 102 8.69 -16.52 -6.12
CA ALA A 102 9.36 -16.98 -4.91
C ALA A 102 8.88 -18.38 -4.50
N LEU A 103 7.57 -18.64 -4.53
CA LEU A 103 6.98 -19.95 -4.21
C LEU A 103 7.41 -21.05 -5.18
N ARG A 104 7.65 -20.70 -6.45
CA ARG A 104 8.17 -21.62 -7.48
C ARG A 104 9.70 -21.76 -7.46
N GLY A 105 10.40 -21.19 -6.49
CA GLY A 105 11.86 -21.22 -6.38
C GLY A 105 12.60 -20.48 -7.50
N ARG A 106 11.92 -19.64 -8.29
CA ARG A 106 12.51 -18.90 -9.41
C ARG A 106 13.12 -17.58 -8.92
N PHE A 107 14.12 -17.67 -8.04
CA PHE A 107 14.68 -16.52 -7.32
C PHE A 107 15.33 -15.46 -8.22
N GLU A 108 15.96 -15.85 -9.33
CA GLU A 108 16.52 -14.89 -10.30
C GLU A 108 15.45 -13.99 -10.90
N LYS A 109 14.35 -14.59 -11.37
CA LYS A 109 13.21 -13.85 -11.92
C LYS A 109 12.47 -13.06 -10.84
N HIS A 110 12.35 -13.62 -9.64
CA HIS A 110 11.80 -12.92 -8.48
C HIS A 110 12.62 -11.65 -8.20
N ARG A 111 13.95 -11.74 -8.13
CA ARG A 111 14.84 -10.59 -7.86
C ARG A 111 14.74 -9.54 -8.95
N ALA A 112 14.72 -9.95 -10.22
CA ALA A 112 14.58 -9.04 -11.34
C ALA A 112 13.29 -8.21 -11.25
N LEU A 113 12.17 -8.85 -10.89
CA LEU A 113 10.87 -8.20 -10.74
C LEU A 113 10.77 -7.39 -9.42
N ALA A 114 11.28 -7.93 -8.32
CA ALA A 114 11.22 -7.33 -7.00
C ALA A 114 11.90 -5.96 -6.93
N ARG A 115 12.92 -5.69 -7.76
CA ARG A 115 13.55 -4.37 -7.90
C ARG A 115 12.58 -3.27 -8.32
N TRP A 116 11.52 -3.62 -9.05
CA TRP A 116 10.45 -2.71 -9.45
C TRP A 116 9.25 -2.81 -8.51
N THR A 117 8.86 -4.03 -8.12
CA THR A 117 7.73 -4.26 -7.22
C THR A 117 7.91 -3.54 -5.88
N LEU A 118 9.09 -3.63 -5.25
CA LEU A 118 9.32 -3.06 -3.92
C LEU A 118 9.14 -1.53 -3.87
N PRO A 119 9.81 -0.71 -4.72
CA PRO A 119 9.63 0.74 -4.67
C PRO A 119 8.21 1.18 -5.02
N ILE A 120 7.55 0.52 -5.98
CA ILE A 120 6.15 0.82 -6.33
C ILE A 120 5.24 0.51 -5.14
N TRP A 121 5.43 -0.65 -4.49
CA TRP A 121 4.63 -1.04 -3.34
C TRP A 121 4.80 -0.07 -2.18
N LEU A 122 6.06 0.28 -1.87
CA LEU A 122 6.36 1.22 -0.80
C LEU A 122 5.78 2.60 -1.10
N TYR A 123 5.88 3.08 -2.35
CA TYR A 123 5.27 4.34 -2.77
C TYR A 123 3.77 4.33 -2.53
N VAL A 124 3.05 3.28 -2.96
CA VAL A 124 1.59 3.17 -2.78
C VAL A 124 1.25 3.16 -1.28
N SER A 125 1.96 2.38 -0.46
CA SER A 125 1.70 2.33 0.99
C SER A 125 1.92 3.68 1.68
N VAL A 126 3.00 4.40 1.36
CA VAL A 126 3.28 5.72 1.98
C VAL A 126 2.31 6.78 1.47
N SER A 127 2.06 6.83 0.15
CA SER A 127 1.12 7.80 -0.43
C SER A 127 -0.32 7.58 0.03
N GLY A 128 -0.73 6.35 0.35
CA GLY A 128 -2.05 6.08 0.95
C GLY A 128 -2.22 6.75 2.32
N VAL A 129 -1.18 6.74 3.16
CA VAL A 129 -1.17 7.45 4.44
C VAL A 129 -1.17 8.97 4.21
N ALA A 130 -0.40 9.46 3.24
CA ALA A 130 -0.36 10.88 2.90
C ALA A 130 -1.72 11.41 2.41
N VAL A 131 -2.36 10.71 1.47
CA VAL A 131 -3.70 11.05 0.97
C VAL A 131 -4.72 11.08 2.11
N TYR A 132 -4.66 10.11 3.02
CA TYR A 132 -5.48 10.10 4.24
C TYR A 132 -5.24 11.33 5.11
N GLY A 133 -3.97 11.65 5.42
CA GLY A 133 -3.61 12.82 6.22
C GLY A 133 -4.07 14.13 5.58
N MET A 134 -3.91 14.27 4.26
CA MET A 134 -4.41 15.44 3.52
C MET A 134 -5.93 15.56 3.60
N LEU A 135 -6.65 14.46 3.46
CA LEU A 135 -8.11 14.47 3.46
C LEU A 135 -8.70 14.79 4.83
N TYR A 136 -8.11 14.28 5.91
CA TYR A 136 -8.64 14.44 7.27
C TYR A 136 -8.05 15.60 8.07
N TRP A 137 -6.81 16.02 7.81
CA TRP A 137 -6.17 17.10 8.56
C TRP A 137 -6.06 18.41 7.76
N MET A 138 -6.08 18.37 6.43
CA MET A 138 -5.94 19.56 5.57
C MET A 138 -7.20 19.88 4.76
N GLY A 139 -8.15 18.95 4.67
CA GLY A 139 -9.40 19.08 3.93
C GLY A 139 -10.65 19.24 4.80
N GLY A 140 -10.47 19.36 6.13
CA GLY A 140 -11.52 19.60 7.12
C GLY A 140 -11.90 21.08 7.22
#